data_AF-A0A3N5PZX4-F1
#
_entry.id   AF-A0A3N5PZX4-F1
#
_cell.length_a   1.000
_cell.length_b   1.000
_cell.length_c   1.000
_cell.angle_alpha   90.00
_cell.angle_beta   90.00
_cell.angle_gamma   90.00
#
_symmetry.space_group_name_H-M   'P 1'
#
loop_
_entity.id
_entity.type
_entity.pdbx_description
1 polymer ?
#
loop_
_entity_poly.entity_id
_entity_poly.type
_entity_poly.pdbx_seq_one_letter_code
_entity_poly.pdbx_strand_id
1 'polypeptide(L)'
;MTIRSAISLFRLFAFFALFAVLPFRLSALSPHELSKASTAFTQNVGQVRYTDGEAAASIDAVAQFGNTTAFVHRQGMYVVQSRVHRVKDQRAPEVDYFRTDMDLVGSNPMARLETVDAGGTIRLYGPGDSTLGRNAERWKVMIYRDIYAGIDLRITSNTTGPKIDFIVHPGADPSQIALRYQGADQVVMREDGSLWTSTPLGSLRESAPVSWNELPNGSKSVIASSFALNGNTIRFTLDAYDHSKTLVIDPQREWATYYGGNGGFSPPLTTVDADGFIYLAGSTVATNLPRSTGVFQPRIKAKTDGYIVKWNDAGKFIWQTFVGGTGSDDILDITTDAKLNVWVCGSLDSNNHPLVALDLNGSGPYGTLEGDTIIGEAGFVMRVTPDGLWGDSWIVDGREQDGVSGIAFNNDRLAITGYTRSPRVNEITGNPFPKNPANNTRQYDMFVSRLVLRPGGQYRWQNDWLSYYGGSLDDRGRRVVIDAAGNVTAMGYTYADDVPTTDGSVFRGVSDVMIVRFTTPTAYNPQRSW
;
A
#
# COMPACT_ATOMS: atom_id res chain seq x y z
N MET A 1 43.01 41.27 50.97
CA MET A 1 43.48 40.06 50.26
C MET A 1 43.11 40.22 48.79
N THR A 2 43.93 41.01 48.08
CA THR A 2 44.93 40.58 47.06
C THR A 2 44.24 40.11 45.76
N ILE A 3 43.94 40.99 44.80
CA ILE A 3 44.80 41.80 43.90
C ILE A 3 45.31 40.99 42.69
N ARG A 4 45.17 41.64 41.51
CA ARG A 4 45.82 41.42 40.19
C ARG A 4 45.20 40.35 39.30
N SER A 5 44.97 40.57 38.00
CA SER A 5 45.25 41.69 37.08
C SER A 5 44.67 41.26 35.70
N ALA A 6 43.79 41.99 35.01
CA ALA A 6 43.90 43.31 34.40
C ALA A 6 44.47 43.31 32.96
N ILE A 7 43.61 43.78 32.02
CA ILE A 7 43.91 44.66 30.86
C ILE A 7 44.48 43.90 29.63
N SER A 8 44.05 44.09 28.36
CA SER A 8 43.54 45.27 27.64
C SER A 8 42.73 44.80 26.41
N LEU A 9 41.52 45.31 26.15
CA LEU A 9 41.22 46.42 25.20
C LEU A 9 41.71 46.19 23.76
N PHE A 10 40.82 46.14 22.75
CA PHE A 10 40.27 47.31 22.05
C PHE A 10 39.45 46.91 20.79
N ARG A 11 38.25 47.49 20.64
CA ARG A 11 37.39 47.70 19.43
C ARG A 11 36.80 46.43 18.75
N LEU A 12 35.52 46.36 18.40
CA LEU A 12 34.61 47.42 17.94
C LEU A 12 33.14 47.06 18.26
N PHE A 13 32.42 48.07 18.77
CA PHE A 13 30.98 48.40 18.67
C PHE A 13 30.16 47.56 17.66
N ALA A 14 28.87 47.22 17.83
CA ALA A 14 27.74 47.77 18.59
C ALA A 14 26.49 47.04 18.02
N PHE A 15 25.31 46.90 18.61
CA PHE A 15 24.70 47.31 19.87
C PHE A 15 23.49 46.37 20.03
N PHE A 16 23.31 45.78 21.20
CA PHE A 16 22.06 45.15 21.64
C PHE A 16 21.34 46.16 22.53
N ALA A 17 20.07 46.44 22.26
CA ALA A 17 19.09 47.02 23.19
C ALA A 17 17.71 46.60 22.63
N LEU A 18 17.11 45.49 23.04
CA LEU A 18 16.50 45.12 24.33
C LEU A 18 15.18 45.88 24.65
N PHE A 19 14.10 45.07 24.62
CA PHE A 19 12.74 45.19 25.15
C PHE A 19 11.75 46.22 24.59
N ALA A 20 10.78 45.70 23.82
CA ALA A 20 9.36 45.85 24.14
C ALA A 20 8.53 44.74 23.47
N VAL A 21 7.61 44.16 24.25
CA VAL A 21 6.66 43.12 23.87
C VAL A 21 5.65 43.65 22.85
N LEU A 22 5.59 43.01 21.69
CA LEU A 22 4.39 42.90 20.85
C LEU A 22 4.50 41.54 20.14
N PRO A 23 3.60 40.57 20.39
CA PRO A 23 3.58 39.35 19.62
C PRO A 23 3.04 39.70 18.24
N PHE A 24 3.90 40.12 17.31
CA PHE A 24 3.56 39.97 15.90
C PHE A 24 3.57 38.48 15.62
N ARG A 25 2.41 37.85 15.81
CA ARG A 25 2.08 36.65 15.06
C ARG A 25 2.16 37.06 13.59
N LEU A 26 3.22 36.61 12.90
CA LEU A 26 3.11 36.46 11.46
C LEU A 26 1.96 35.47 11.27
N SER A 27 0.84 35.95 10.76
CA SER A 27 -0.23 35.12 10.24
C SER A 27 0.27 34.48 8.95
N ALA A 28 1.21 33.55 9.07
CA ALA A 28 1.19 32.41 8.19
C ALA A 28 -0.08 31.65 8.56
N LEU A 29 -0.95 31.41 7.57
CA LEU A 29 -2.04 30.46 7.67
C LEU A 29 -1.52 29.25 8.45
N SER A 30 -2.14 28.98 9.61
CA SER A 30 -1.83 27.77 10.36
C SER A 30 -2.00 26.59 9.40
N PRO A 31 -1.08 25.59 9.41
CA PRO A 31 -1.23 24.39 8.59
C PRO A 31 -2.49 23.57 8.90
N HIS A 32 -3.32 24.03 9.83
CA HIS A 32 -4.32 23.20 10.49
C HIS A 32 -5.72 23.22 9.87
N GLU A 33 -5.96 23.98 8.79
CA GLU A 33 -7.25 23.96 8.06
C GLU A 33 -7.19 23.59 6.57
N LEU A 34 -6.04 23.13 6.05
CA LEU A 34 -5.90 22.72 4.64
C LEU A 34 -6.03 21.20 4.41
N SER A 35 -6.72 20.46 5.29
CA SER A 35 -6.80 18.99 5.20
C SER A 35 -7.80 18.43 4.17
N LYS A 36 -8.38 19.26 3.31
CA LYS A 36 -9.12 18.78 2.13
C LYS A 36 -8.25 18.96 0.89
N ALA A 37 -7.93 17.85 0.22
CA ALA A 37 -7.32 17.90 -1.11
C ALA A 37 -8.16 18.81 -2.03
N SER A 38 -7.54 19.83 -2.61
CA SER A 38 -8.24 20.75 -3.49
C SER A 38 -8.52 20.03 -4.81
N THR A 39 -9.78 20.06 -5.25
CA THR A 39 -10.19 19.53 -6.56
C THR A 39 -10.01 20.53 -7.70
N ALA A 40 -9.42 21.69 -7.42
CA ALA A 40 -9.20 22.79 -8.33
C ALA A 40 -7.87 23.50 -8.03
N PHE A 41 -7.29 24.12 -9.05
CA PHE A 41 -6.22 25.10 -8.90
C PHE A 41 -6.78 26.39 -8.28
N THR A 42 -5.96 27.11 -7.53
CA THR A 42 -6.22 28.48 -7.09
C THR A 42 -5.29 29.41 -7.84
N GLN A 43 -5.86 30.37 -8.55
CA GLN A 43 -5.12 31.40 -9.27
C GLN A 43 -4.13 32.12 -8.34
N ASN A 44 -2.92 32.37 -8.82
CA ASN A 44 -1.99 33.25 -8.12
C ASN A 44 -2.36 34.71 -8.36
N VAL A 45 -2.87 35.35 -7.32
CA VAL A 45 -3.16 36.80 -7.27
C VAL A 45 -2.14 37.53 -6.39
N GLY A 46 -0.95 36.94 -6.25
CA GLY A 46 0.17 37.44 -5.45
C GLY A 46 0.20 36.91 -4.01
N GLN A 47 -0.48 35.79 -3.73
CA GLN A 47 -0.36 35.09 -2.45
C GLN A 47 0.90 34.23 -2.37
N VAL A 48 1.47 33.84 -3.52
CA VAL A 48 2.69 33.04 -3.57
C VAL A 48 3.92 33.95 -3.55
N ARG A 49 4.84 33.66 -2.64
CA ARG A 49 6.10 34.40 -2.47
C ARG A 49 7.27 33.44 -2.36
N TYR A 50 8.43 33.90 -2.82
CA TYR A 50 9.70 33.21 -2.60
C TYR A 50 10.17 33.38 -1.15
N THR A 51 11.22 32.66 -0.76
CA THR A 51 11.75 32.65 0.61
C THR A 51 12.34 33.99 1.04
N ASP A 52 12.75 34.82 0.09
CA ASP A 52 13.19 36.20 0.29
C ASP A 52 12.03 37.21 0.48
N GLY A 53 10.78 36.74 0.33
CA GLY A 53 9.57 37.53 0.44
C GLY A 53 9.11 38.17 -0.88
N GLU A 54 9.88 38.03 -1.96
CA GLU A 54 9.49 38.54 -3.28
C GLU A 54 8.27 37.83 -3.83
N ALA A 55 7.43 38.54 -4.58
CA ALA A 55 6.24 37.95 -5.18
C ALA A 55 6.64 36.97 -6.29
N ALA A 56 6.12 35.74 -6.22
CA ALA A 56 6.39 34.72 -7.23
C ALA A 56 5.48 34.92 -8.45
N ALA A 57 5.66 36.03 -9.16
CA ALA A 57 4.78 36.44 -10.26
C ALA A 57 4.79 35.49 -11.48
N SER A 58 5.82 34.65 -11.60
CA SER A 58 5.90 33.62 -12.64
C SER A 58 5.00 32.41 -12.39
N ILE A 59 4.49 32.23 -11.16
CA ILE A 59 3.54 31.18 -10.83
C ILE A 59 2.14 31.62 -11.26
N ASP A 60 1.48 30.81 -12.07
CA ASP A 60 0.11 31.07 -12.51
C ASP A 60 -0.92 30.58 -11.51
N ALA A 61 -0.68 29.41 -10.91
CA ALA A 61 -1.64 28.78 -9.99
C ALA A 61 -0.98 27.81 -9.00
N VAL A 62 -1.74 27.50 -7.95
CA VAL A 62 -1.35 26.55 -6.91
C VAL A 62 -2.41 25.47 -6.74
N ALA A 63 -2.00 24.22 -6.55
CA ALA A 63 -2.87 23.12 -6.15
C ALA A 63 -2.24 22.35 -4.98
N GLN A 64 -3.03 22.13 -3.93
CA GLN A 64 -2.62 21.33 -2.77
C GLN A 64 -3.38 20.00 -2.73
N PHE A 65 -2.65 18.91 -2.52
CA PHE A 65 -3.14 17.54 -2.49
C PHE A 65 -2.40 16.76 -1.40
N GLY A 66 -3.09 16.51 -0.29
CA GLY A 66 -2.46 15.96 0.92
C GLY A 66 -1.34 16.88 1.43
N ASN A 67 -0.18 16.31 1.71
CA ASN A 67 1.00 17.05 2.16
C ASN A 67 1.87 17.59 1.01
N THR A 68 1.36 17.58 -0.22
CA THR A 68 2.08 18.04 -1.41
C THR A 68 1.40 19.26 -2.01
N THR A 69 2.20 20.23 -2.43
CA THR A 69 1.73 21.44 -3.11
C THR A 69 2.44 21.57 -4.45
N ALA A 70 1.66 21.73 -5.51
CA ALA A 70 2.13 22.04 -6.85
C ALA A 70 1.98 23.54 -7.12
N PHE A 71 3.06 24.18 -7.59
CA PHE A 71 3.07 25.54 -8.11
C PHE A 71 3.31 25.47 -9.62
N VAL A 72 2.31 25.85 -10.40
CA VAL A 72 2.28 25.68 -11.85
C VAL A 72 2.70 26.97 -12.55
N HIS A 73 3.55 26.86 -13.58
CA HIS A 73 4.01 27.99 -14.39
C HIS A 73 4.28 27.57 -15.85
N ARG A 74 4.52 28.55 -16.73
CA ARG A 74 4.77 28.34 -18.19
C ARG A 74 6.05 27.56 -18.54
N GLN A 75 6.86 27.23 -17.55
CA GLN A 75 8.10 26.47 -17.74
C GLN A 75 8.07 25.15 -16.97
N GLY A 76 6.92 24.77 -16.40
CA GLY A 76 6.77 23.51 -15.69
C GLY A 76 6.05 23.66 -14.35
N MET A 77 6.56 22.95 -13.35
CA MET A 77 5.93 22.88 -12.04
C MET A 77 6.97 22.68 -10.92
N TYR A 78 6.79 23.41 -9.82
CA TYR A 78 7.47 23.12 -8.57
C TYR A 78 6.57 22.27 -7.69
N VAL A 79 7.08 21.13 -7.23
CA VAL A 79 6.38 20.21 -6.34
C VAL A 79 7.05 20.25 -4.97
N VAL A 80 6.31 20.71 -3.96
CA VAL A 80 6.78 20.81 -2.59
C VAL A 80 6.07 19.77 -1.74
N GLN A 81 6.82 18.79 -1.23
CA GLN A 81 6.34 17.81 -0.26
C GLN A 81 6.62 18.31 1.15
N SER A 82 5.73 18.01 2.09
CA SER A 82 5.94 18.26 3.50
C SER A 82 5.73 17.02 4.38
N ARG A 83 6.47 16.93 5.47
CA ARG A 83 6.31 15.89 6.49
C ARG A 83 6.20 16.55 7.85
N VAL A 84 5.11 16.26 8.56
CA VAL A 84 4.83 16.83 9.88
C VAL A 84 5.27 15.84 10.95
N HIS A 85 6.16 16.28 11.83
CA HIS A 85 6.61 15.55 13.01
C HIS A 85 5.85 16.03 14.24
N ARG A 86 5.22 15.10 14.96
CA ARG A 86 4.68 15.38 16.29
C ARG A 86 5.73 15.02 17.33
N VAL A 87 6.38 16.04 17.88
CA VAL A 87 7.34 15.89 18.96
C VAL A 87 6.58 15.85 20.29
N LYS A 88 6.82 14.82 21.09
CA LYS A 88 6.25 14.70 22.44
C LYS A 88 6.71 15.91 23.28
N ASP A 89 5.80 16.53 24.01
CA ASP A 89 6.03 17.70 24.87
C ASP A 89 6.27 19.05 24.17
N GLN A 90 6.13 19.13 22.82
CA GLN A 90 6.06 20.40 22.10
C GLN A 90 4.64 20.75 21.68
N ARG A 91 4.27 22.02 21.86
CA ARG A 91 2.93 22.53 21.50
C ARG A 91 2.78 22.80 19.99
N ALA A 92 3.90 22.94 19.26
CA ALA A 92 3.93 23.18 17.82
C ALA A 92 4.58 21.98 17.11
N PRO A 93 4.04 21.51 15.98
CA PRO A 93 4.66 20.47 15.18
C PRO A 93 5.91 21.01 14.46
N GLU A 94 6.90 20.14 14.27
CA GLU A 94 8.02 20.38 13.35
C GLU A 94 7.62 19.92 11.95
N VAL A 95 8.03 20.63 10.90
CA VAL A 95 7.64 20.32 9.52
C VAL A 95 8.85 20.39 8.60
N ASP A 96 9.17 19.26 7.97
CA ASP A 96 10.16 19.21 6.89
C ASP A 96 9.49 19.59 5.56
N TYR A 97 10.21 20.31 4.72
CA TYR A 97 9.82 20.60 3.35
C TYR A 97 10.90 20.15 2.37
N PHE A 98 10.48 19.61 1.24
CA PHE A 98 11.37 19.27 0.15
C PHE A 98 10.75 19.66 -1.18
N ARG A 99 11.55 20.29 -2.06
CA ARG A 99 11.11 20.78 -3.36
C ARG A 99 11.76 19.98 -4.48
N THR A 100 10.95 19.53 -5.42
CA THR A 100 11.36 18.93 -6.69
C THR A 100 10.79 19.76 -7.83
N ASP A 101 11.63 20.07 -8.81
CA ASP A 101 11.25 20.92 -9.94
C ASP A 101 11.13 20.05 -11.20
N MET A 102 10.02 20.20 -11.91
CA MET A 102 9.81 19.61 -13.23
C MET A 102 9.83 20.73 -14.25
N ASP A 103 10.94 20.89 -14.97
CA ASP A 103 11.08 21.87 -16.04
C ASP A 103 10.63 21.30 -17.39
N LEU A 104 9.90 22.11 -18.15
CA LEU A 104 9.61 21.87 -19.56
C LEU A 104 10.76 22.47 -20.40
N VAL A 105 11.72 21.62 -20.79
CA VAL A 105 12.94 22.09 -21.45
C VAL A 105 12.64 22.58 -22.86
N GLY A 106 12.89 23.86 -23.10
CA GLY A 106 12.63 24.50 -24.40
C GLY A 106 11.18 24.95 -24.59
N SER A 107 10.38 24.98 -23.53
CA SER A 107 9.01 25.48 -23.62
C SER A 107 8.95 26.97 -23.93
N ASN A 108 7.84 27.40 -24.52
CA ASN A 108 7.50 28.78 -24.75
C ASN A 108 7.17 29.47 -23.40
N PRO A 109 8.03 30.37 -22.89
CA PRO A 109 7.80 31.05 -21.61
C PRO A 109 6.62 32.04 -21.67
N MET A 110 6.11 32.34 -22.87
CA MET A 110 4.99 33.24 -23.12
C MET A 110 3.71 32.48 -23.56
N ALA A 111 3.66 31.16 -23.37
CA ALA A 111 2.50 30.34 -23.73
C ALA A 111 1.20 30.94 -23.18
N ARG A 112 0.17 31.02 -24.02
CA ARG A 112 -1.12 31.61 -23.63
C ARG A 112 -1.85 30.63 -22.71
N LEU A 113 -2.23 31.09 -21.53
CA LEU A 113 -3.01 30.29 -20.58
C LEU A 113 -4.50 30.49 -20.85
N GLU A 114 -5.20 29.38 -21.05
CA GLU A 114 -6.67 29.27 -21.04
C GLU A 114 -7.10 28.41 -19.85
N THR A 115 -8.29 28.65 -19.32
CA THR A 115 -8.76 27.98 -18.10
C THR A 115 -10.20 27.51 -18.26
N VAL A 116 -10.54 26.44 -17.54
CA VAL A 116 -11.92 25.98 -17.37
C VAL A 116 -12.25 26.10 -15.89
N ASP A 117 -13.24 26.91 -15.56
CA ASP A 117 -13.62 27.19 -14.17
C ASP A 117 -14.09 25.93 -13.43
N ALA A 118 -13.70 25.83 -12.16
CA ALA A 118 -14.21 24.82 -11.22
C ALA A 118 -15.47 25.28 -10.47
N GLY A 119 -15.94 26.50 -10.74
CA GLY A 119 -17.02 27.16 -9.99
C GLY A 119 -16.53 27.86 -8.71
N GLY A 120 -16.95 29.12 -8.56
CA GLY A 120 -16.68 29.95 -7.38
C GLY A 120 -15.32 30.65 -7.38
N THR A 121 -15.16 31.59 -6.45
CA THR A 121 -13.91 32.31 -6.18
C THR A 121 -13.53 32.16 -4.71
N ILE A 122 -12.23 32.19 -4.42
CA ILE A 122 -11.73 32.23 -3.05
C ILE A 122 -11.26 33.64 -2.77
N ARG A 123 -11.60 34.16 -1.58
CA ARG A 123 -11.06 35.44 -1.11
C ARG A 123 -9.89 35.18 -0.18
N LEU A 124 -8.74 35.72 -0.54
CA LEU A 124 -7.49 35.60 0.19
C LEU A 124 -7.20 36.88 0.96
N TYR A 125 -6.78 36.74 2.21
CA TYR A 125 -6.38 37.83 3.10
C TYR A 125 -4.93 37.61 3.52
N GLY A 126 -4.03 38.47 3.03
CA GLY A 126 -2.62 38.46 3.38
C GLY A 126 -2.21 39.67 4.22
N PRO A 127 -1.02 39.62 4.86
CA PRO A 127 -0.43 40.79 5.51
C PRO A 127 -0.29 41.96 4.52
N GLY A 128 -0.89 43.10 4.84
CA GLY A 128 -0.91 44.28 3.98
C GLY A 128 -2.07 44.36 2.98
N ASP A 129 -2.95 43.36 2.91
CA ASP A 129 -4.17 43.45 2.10
C ASP A 129 -5.20 44.36 2.77
N SER A 130 -6.01 45.06 1.97
CA SER A 130 -7.19 45.78 2.47
C SER A 130 -8.20 44.82 3.10
N THR A 131 -9.17 45.35 3.85
CA THR A 131 -10.30 44.57 4.38
C THR A 131 -11.15 43.88 3.31
N LEU A 132 -10.97 44.24 2.03
CA LEU A 132 -11.65 43.61 0.89
C LEU A 132 -10.96 42.32 0.40
N GLY A 133 -9.71 42.07 0.79
CA GLY A 133 -8.92 40.93 0.33
C GLY A 133 -8.67 40.92 -1.18
N ARG A 134 -8.12 39.81 -1.69
CA ARG A 134 -7.94 39.54 -3.14
C ARG A 134 -8.77 38.34 -3.54
N ASN A 135 -9.52 38.45 -4.65
CA ASN A 135 -10.29 37.33 -5.17
C ASN A 135 -9.41 36.52 -6.13
N ALA A 136 -9.28 35.22 -5.88
CA ALA A 136 -8.62 34.26 -6.75
C ALA A 136 -9.66 33.35 -7.39
N GLU A 137 -9.58 33.19 -8.70
CA GLU A 137 -10.39 32.20 -9.42
C GLU A 137 -9.97 30.76 -9.08
N ARG A 138 -10.90 29.83 -9.32
CA ARG A 138 -10.65 28.40 -9.18
C ARG A 138 -10.80 27.71 -10.50
N TRP A 139 -9.78 27.00 -10.93
CA TRP A 139 -9.76 26.34 -12.24
C TRP A 139 -9.71 24.83 -12.10
N LYS A 140 -10.55 24.15 -12.87
CA LYS A 140 -10.54 22.69 -12.98
C LYS A 140 -9.47 22.22 -13.97
N VAL A 141 -9.31 22.98 -15.04
CA VAL A 141 -8.36 22.72 -16.12
C VAL A 141 -7.62 24.01 -16.46
N MET A 142 -6.32 23.89 -16.71
CA MET A 142 -5.45 24.90 -17.28
C MET A 142 -4.91 24.38 -18.61
N ILE A 143 -4.94 25.18 -19.67
CA ILE A 143 -4.41 24.83 -20.99
C ILE A 143 -3.40 25.90 -21.39
N TYR A 144 -2.13 25.51 -21.45
CA TYR A 144 -1.07 26.33 -22.01
C TYR A 144 -0.97 26.06 -23.51
N ARG A 145 -1.44 27.01 -24.32
CA ARG A 145 -1.42 26.92 -25.78
C ARG A 145 -0.03 27.15 -26.33
N ASP A 146 0.35 26.33 -27.31
CA ASP A 146 1.66 26.36 -27.95
C ASP A 146 2.80 26.42 -26.91
N ILE A 147 2.73 25.52 -25.91
CA ILE A 147 3.80 25.36 -24.92
C ILE A 147 5.09 24.87 -25.60
N TYR A 148 4.94 24.09 -26.67
CA TYR A 148 5.91 23.87 -27.73
C TYR A 148 5.23 24.17 -29.07
N ALA A 149 5.98 24.28 -30.16
CA ALA A 149 5.37 24.62 -31.45
C ALA A 149 4.34 23.55 -31.88
N GLY A 150 3.06 23.93 -31.94
CA GLY A 150 1.95 23.04 -32.29
C GLY A 150 1.55 22.04 -31.19
N ILE A 151 2.01 22.24 -29.95
CA ILE A 151 1.68 21.36 -28.82
C ILE A 151 1.14 22.20 -27.66
N ASP A 152 -0.03 21.81 -27.17
CA ASP A 152 -0.60 22.38 -25.95
C ASP A 152 -0.27 21.51 -24.74
N LEU A 153 -0.12 22.13 -23.57
CA LEU A 153 -0.08 21.43 -22.28
C LEU A 153 -1.40 21.65 -21.56
N ARG A 154 -2.14 20.55 -21.34
CA ARG A 154 -3.34 20.56 -20.51
C ARG A 154 -3.01 20.02 -19.13
N ILE A 155 -3.35 20.78 -18.09
CA ILE A 155 -3.19 20.38 -16.70
C ILE A 155 -4.56 20.35 -16.02
N THR A 156 -4.96 19.18 -15.55
CA THR A 156 -6.26 18.96 -14.89
C THR A 156 -6.07 18.73 -13.39
N SER A 157 -6.79 19.47 -12.55
CA SER A 157 -6.78 19.23 -11.10
C SER A 157 -7.78 18.14 -10.73
N ASN A 158 -7.33 17.16 -9.94
CA ASN A 158 -8.18 16.16 -9.32
C ASN A 158 -7.86 16.04 -7.82
N THR A 159 -8.60 15.19 -7.09
CA THR A 159 -8.46 14.98 -5.63
C THR A 159 -7.08 14.48 -5.19
N THR A 160 -6.21 14.11 -6.11
CA THR A 160 -4.93 13.47 -5.82
C THR A 160 -3.73 14.22 -6.39
N GLY A 161 -3.97 15.32 -7.10
CA GLY A 161 -2.94 16.17 -7.69
C GLY A 161 -3.22 16.60 -9.13
N PRO A 162 -2.34 17.44 -9.69
CA PRO A 162 -2.36 17.80 -11.10
C PRO A 162 -2.10 16.58 -11.99
N LYS A 163 -2.84 16.51 -13.09
CA LYS A 163 -2.60 15.57 -14.19
C LYS A 163 -2.19 16.34 -15.44
N ILE A 164 -1.18 15.87 -16.16
CA ILE A 164 -0.61 16.53 -17.33
C ILE A 164 -0.90 15.71 -18.59
N ASP A 165 -1.46 16.36 -19.61
CA ASP A 165 -1.60 15.81 -20.95
C ASP A 165 -0.90 16.74 -21.96
N PHE A 166 -0.12 16.16 -22.88
CA PHE A 166 0.37 16.90 -24.05
C PHE A 166 -0.56 16.65 -25.23
N ILE A 167 -1.11 17.73 -25.80
CA ILE A 167 -2.01 17.69 -26.96
C ILE A 167 -1.19 18.15 -28.17
N VAL A 168 -0.76 17.19 -28.97
CA VAL A 168 0.06 17.38 -30.16
C VAL A 168 -0.89 17.53 -31.36
N HIS A 169 -0.98 18.75 -31.90
CA HIS A 169 -1.85 19.03 -33.05
C HIS A 169 -1.30 18.38 -34.33
N PRO A 170 -2.14 18.15 -35.35
CA PRO A 170 -1.70 17.55 -36.62
C PRO A 170 -0.44 18.21 -37.19
N GLY A 171 0.55 17.40 -37.53
CA GLY A 171 1.84 17.85 -38.07
C GLY A 171 2.86 18.39 -37.06
N ALA A 172 2.51 18.54 -35.78
CA ALA A 172 3.47 18.93 -34.75
C ALA A 172 4.41 17.77 -34.37
N ASP A 173 5.65 18.12 -33.99
CA ASP A 173 6.68 17.14 -33.63
C ASP A 173 6.68 16.87 -32.10
N PRO A 174 6.25 15.68 -31.63
CA PRO A 174 6.25 15.35 -30.21
C PRO A 174 7.65 15.20 -29.61
N SER A 175 8.71 15.07 -30.43
CA SER A 175 10.09 14.98 -29.95
C SER A 175 10.55 16.26 -29.23
N GLN A 176 9.84 17.37 -29.41
CA GLN A 176 10.05 18.62 -28.68
C GLN A 176 9.83 18.47 -27.16
N ILE A 177 8.97 17.54 -26.74
CA ILE A 177 8.57 17.40 -25.34
C ILE A 177 9.73 16.83 -24.52
N ALA A 178 10.19 17.60 -23.52
CA ALA A 178 11.23 17.21 -22.59
C ALA A 178 10.90 17.69 -21.16
N LEU A 179 10.88 16.75 -20.22
CA LEU A 179 10.61 16.99 -18.80
C LEU A 179 11.89 16.77 -18.01
N ARG A 180 12.48 17.82 -17.42
CA ARG A 180 13.69 17.70 -16.61
C ARG A 180 13.37 17.83 -15.13
N TYR A 181 13.71 16.80 -14.36
CA TYR A 181 13.52 16.78 -12.92
C TYR A 181 14.78 17.27 -12.21
N GLN A 182 14.61 18.23 -11.30
CA GLN A 182 15.68 18.75 -10.45
C GLN A 182 15.32 18.65 -8.97
N GLY A 183 16.35 18.58 -8.14
CA GLY A 183 16.20 18.45 -6.69
C GLY A 183 15.87 17.04 -6.20
N ALA A 184 15.56 16.08 -7.07
CA ALA A 184 15.39 14.69 -6.65
C ALA A 184 16.73 13.99 -6.41
N ASP A 185 16.76 13.05 -5.46
CA ASP A 185 17.93 12.20 -5.18
C ASP A 185 18.19 11.24 -6.35
N GLN A 186 17.11 10.72 -6.94
CA GLN A 186 17.17 9.79 -8.05
C GLN A 186 15.91 9.89 -8.92
N VAL A 187 16.09 9.74 -10.23
CA VAL A 187 15.00 9.54 -11.19
C VAL A 187 15.27 8.20 -11.88
N VAL A 188 14.34 7.26 -11.79
CA VAL A 188 14.51 5.91 -12.36
C VAL A 188 13.25 5.47 -13.10
N MET A 189 13.45 4.73 -14.18
CA MET A 189 12.38 3.96 -14.81
C MET A 189 12.37 2.54 -14.25
N ARG A 190 11.18 2.00 -13.97
CA ARG A 190 10.97 0.64 -13.46
C ARG A 190 10.65 -0.33 -14.60
N GLU A 191 10.70 -1.63 -14.30
CA GLU A 191 10.39 -2.70 -15.27
C GLU A 191 8.96 -2.64 -15.81
N ASP A 192 8.01 -2.11 -15.02
CA ASP A 192 6.63 -1.86 -15.43
C ASP A 192 6.45 -0.59 -16.29
N GLY A 193 7.56 0.07 -16.67
CA GLY A 193 7.57 1.31 -17.44
C GLY A 193 7.21 2.57 -16.63
N SER A 194 6.94 2.45 -15.32
CA SER A 194 6.69 3.59 -14.45
C SER A 194 7.97 4.39 -14.17
N LEU A 195 7.81 5.68 -13.93
CA LEU A 195 8.88 6.58 -13.52
C LEU A 195 8.78 6.86 -12.02
N TRP A 196 9.90 6.72 -11.32
CA TRP A 196 10.03 6.99 -9.90
C TRP A 196 11.07 8.07 -9.65
N THR A 197 10.63 9.12 -8.98
CA THR A 197 11.47 10.24 -8.56
C THR A 197 11.58 10.22 -7.04
N SER A 198 12.73 9.82 -6.52
CA SER A 198 13.00 9.69 -5.09
C SER A 198 13.44 11.01 -4.46
N THR A 199 12.92 11.30 -3.27
CA THR A 199 13.25 12.46 -2.44
C THR A 199 13.46 12.01 -1.00
N PRO A 200 14.09 12.83 -0.13
CA PRO A 200 14.21 12.53 1.29
C PRO A 200 12.86 12.39 2.01
N LEU A 201 11.78 12.96 1.45
CA LEU A 201 10.44 12.93 2.04
C LEU A 201 9.51 11.87 1.46
N GLY A 202 9.90 11.18 0.39
CA GLY A 202 9.12 10.10 -0.23
C GLY A 202 9.49 9.89 -1.69
N SER A 203 8.63 9.27 -2.48
CA SER A 203 8.84 9.18 -3.93
C SER A 203 7.62 9.70 -4.67
N LEU A 204 7.85 10.48 -5.71
CA LEU A 204 6.85 10.83 -6.71
C LEU A 204 6.85 9.72 -7.76
N ARG A 205 5.66 9.26 -8.17
CA ARG A 205 5.51 8.13 -9.10
C ARG A 205 4.58 8.50 -10.24
N GLU A 206 4.98 8.16 -11.45
CA GLU A 206 4.19 8.33 -12.66
C GLU A 206 4.09 6.97 -13.37
N SER A 207 2.89 6.57 -13.75
CA SER A 207 2.67 5.36 -14.55
C SER A 207 3.32 5.50 -15.92
N ALA A 208 3.56 4.37 -16.60
CA ALA A 208 3.95 4.39 -18.00
C ALA A 208 2.98 5.27 -18.84
N PRO A 209 3.50 6.02 -19.82
CA PRO A 209 2.67 6.88 -20.64
C PRO A 209 1.76 6.03 -21.54
N VAL A 210 0.51 6.44 -21.67
CA VAL A 210 -0.43 5.92 -22.65
C VAL A 210 -0.74 7.04 -23.64
N SER A 211 -0.56 6.75 -24.93
CA SER A 211 -0.80 7.72 -25.98
C SER A 211 -1.95 7.28 -26.88
N TRP A 212 -2.64 8.22 -27.53
CA TRP A 212 -3.65 7.89 -28.53
C TRP A 212 -3.84 9.00 -29.57
N ASN A 213 -4.23 8.63 -30.79
CA ASN A 213 -4.84 9.56 -31.72
C ASN A 213 -6.32 9.73 -31.38
N GLU A 214 -6.80 10.97 -31.35
CA GLU A 214 -8.22 11.29 -31.23
C GLU A 214 -8.91 11.21 -32.60
N LEU A 215 -9.98 10.42 -32.69
CA LEU A 215 -10.74 10.21 -33.92
C LEU A 215 -11.91 11.20 -34.02
N PRO A 216 -12.41 11.54 -35.24
CA PRO A 216 -13.48 12.52 -35.42
C PRO A 216 -14.80 12.22 -34.69
N ASN A 217 -15.03 10.95 -34.33
CA ASN A 217 -16.18 10.49 -33.57
C ASN A 217 -15.96 10.50 -32.04
N GLY A 218 -14.83 11.04 -31.56
CA GLY A 218 -14.44 11.08 -30.15
C GLY A 218 -13.85 9.76 -29.61
N SER A 219 -13.72 8.73 -30.43
CA SER A 219 -13.05 7.49 -30.04
C SER A 219 -11.52 7.62 -30.07
N LYS A 220 -10.81 6.74 -29.37
CA LYS A 220 -9.36 6.77 -29.21
C LYS A 220 -8.71 5.61 -29.95
N SER A 221 -7.67 5.88 -30.73
CA SER A 221 -6.78 4.85 -31.27
C SER A 221 -5.50 4.83 -30.43
N VAL A 222 -5.35 3.84 -29.56
CA VAL A 222 -4.21 3.72 -28.63
C VAL A 222 -2.91 3.51 -29.40
N ILE A 223 -1.85 4.17 -28.96
CA ILE A 223 -0.49 4.12 -29.50
C ILE A 223 0.41 3.72 -28.34
N ALA A 224 1.21 2.67 -28.54
CA ALA A 224 2.17 2.26 -27.53
C ALA A 224 3.19 3.38 -27.32
N SER A 225 3.47 3.67 -26.05
CA SER A 225 4.40 4.72 -25.67
C SER A 225 5.18 4.33 -24.42
N SER A 226 6.39 4.85 -24.30
CA SER A 226 7.25 4.63 -23.13
C SER A 226 8.07 5.88 -22.80
N PHE A 227 8.56 5.95 -21.58
CA PHE A 227 9.54 6.97 -21.21
C PHE A 227 10.92 6.62 -21.78
N ALA A 228 11.65 7.64 -22.21
CA ALA A 228 13.08 7.57 -22.48
C ALA A 228 13.79 8.53 -21.52
N LEU A 229 14.59 7.96 -20.61
CA LEU A 229 15.31 8.71 -19.59
C LEU A 229 16.77 8.92 -20.01
N ASN A 230 17.23 10.18 -20.01
CA ASN A 230 18.64 10.54 -20.16
C ASN A 230 19.04 11.51 -19.05
N GLY A 231 19.88 11.05 -18.11
CA GLY A 231 20.14 11.74 -16.87
C GLY A 231 18.83 11.93 -16.10
N ASN A 232 18.45 13.18 -15.83
CA ASN A 232 17.17 13.52 -15.19
C ASN A 232 16.15 14.11 -16.19
N THR A 233 16.38 13.97 -17.49
CA THR A 233 15.45 14.45 -18.53
C THR A 233 14.71 13.28 -19.16
N ILE A 234 13.39 13.40 -19.17
CA ILE A 234 12.45 12.43 -19.69
C ILE A 234 11.93 12.92 -21.02
N ARG A 235 11.89 12.00 -21.97
CA ARG A 235 11.24 12.14 -23.27
C ARG A 235 10.28 10.98 -23.47
N PHE A 236 9.51 11.04 -24.54
CA PHE A 236 8.56 9.99 -24.91
C PHE A 236 9.06 9.27 -26.17
N THR A 237 9.05 7.94 -26.12
CA THR A 237 9.13 7.09 -27.31
C THR A 237 7.71 6.71 -27.69
N LEU A 238 7.38 6.83 -28.98
CA LEU A 238 6.06 6.56 -29.53
C LEU A 238 6.18 5.55 -30.66
N ASP A 239 5.25 4.61 -30.73
CA ASP A 239 5.04 3.80 -31.92
C ASP A 239 4.49 4.65 -33.08
N ALA A 240 4.49 4.07 -34.28
CA ALA A 240 3.94 4.73 -35.46
C ALA A 240 2.48 5.14 -35.24
N TYR A 241 2.15 6.39 -35.61
CA TYR A 241 0.82 6.97 -35.43
C TYR A 241 0.40 7.83 -36.62
N ASP A 242 -0.86 8.23 -36.66
CA ASP A 242 -1.41 9.07 -37.73
C ASP A 242 -1.14 10.55 -37.43
N HIS A 243 -0.14 11.12 -38.10
CA HIS A 243 0.24 12.53 -37.95
C HIS A 243 -0.79 13.54 -38.46
N SER A 244 -1.83 13.08 -39.19
CA SER A 244 -2.94 13.94 -39.62
C SER A 244 -3.99 14.16 -38.51
N LYS A 245 -3.86 13.45 -37.39
CA LYS A 245 -4.78 13.50 -36.25
C LYS A 245 -4.07 14.05 -35.02
N THR A 246 -4.84 14.64 -34.12
CA THR A 246 -4.35 15.04 -32.81
C THR A 246 -3.86 13.81 -32.04
N LEU A 247 -2.66 13.89 -31.50
CA LEU A 247 -2.07 12.90 -30.60
C LEU A 247 -2.15 13.44 -29.17
N VAL A 248 -2.58 12.61 -28.23
CA VAL A 248 -2.53 12.92 -26.79
C VAL A 248 -1.58 11.94 -26.11
N ILE A 249 -0.66 12.45 -25.30
CA ILE A 249 0.31 11.67 -24.51
C ILE A 249 0.02 11.89 -23.02
N ASP A 250 -0.24 10.83 -22.26
CA ASP A 250 -0.77 10.90 -20.89
C ASP A 250 -0.33 9.70 -20.01
N PRO A 251 0.43 9.89 -18.91
CA PRO A 251 0.65 8.86 -17.91
C PRO A 251 -0.58 8.67 -17.00
N GLN A 252 -1.18 7.48 -17.01
CA GLN A 252 -2.46 7.23 -16.34
C GLN A 252 -2.31 6.50 -15.00
N ARG A 253 -2.76 7.13 -13.92
CA ARG A 253 -3.21 6.38 -12.73
C ARG A 253 -4.68 6.00 -12.93
N GLU A 254 -4.98 4.71 -12.96
CA GLU A 254 -6.32 4.19 -13.28
C GLU A 254 -7.35 4.53 -12.19
N TRP A 255 -7.06 4.24 -10.92
CA TRP A 255 -7.92 4.61 -9.79
C TRP A 255 -7.15 4.63 -8.46
N ALA A 256 -7.75 5.23 -7.44
CA ALA A 256 -7.34 5.15 -6.05
C ALA A 256 -8.58 5.36 -5.18
N THR A 257 -8.66 4.66 -4.05
CA THR A 257 -9.83 4.72 -3.15
C THR A 257 -9.40 4.47 -1.71
N TYR A 258 -10.33 4.61 -0.77
CA TYR A 258 -10.15 4.22 0.63
C TYR A 258 -11.20 3.19 1.02
N TYR A 259 -10.85 2.31 1.96
CA TYR A 259 -11.77 1.39 2.61
C TYR A 259 -11.55 1.47 4.12
N GLY A 260 -12.60 1.80 4.87
CA GLY A 260 -12.48 2.02 6.31
C GLY A 260 -13.79 2.43 6.99
N GLY A 261 -13.78 2.46 8.32
CA GLY A 261 -14.93 2.76 9.17
C GLY A 261 -14.54 3.50 10.45
N ASN A 262 -15.36 3.38 11.49
CA ASN A 262 -15.23 4.04 12.80
C ASN A 262 -14.24 3.36 13.76
N GLY A 263 -13.51 2.35 13.29
CA GLY A 263 -12.60 1.53 14.09
C GLY A 263 -11.26 1.32 13.40
N GLY A 264 -10.30 0.77 14.15
CA GLY A 264 -8.99 0.38 13.62
C GLY A 264 -9.07 -0.87 12.74
N PHE A 265 -8.02 -1.04 11.94
CA PHE A 265 -7.79 -2.18 11.06
C PHE A 265 -6.38 -2.72 11.32
N SER A 266 -6.21 -4.03 11.19
CA SER A 266 -4.87 -4.61 11.02
C SER A 266 -4.26 -4.14 9.68
N PRO A 267 -2.92 -4.25 9.50
CA PRO A 267 -2.34 -4.12 8.17
C PRO A 267 -3.06 -5.04 7.17
N PRO A 268 -3.51 -4.54 6.02
CA PRO A 268 -4.30 -5.34 5.09
C PRO A 268 -3.44 -6.37 4.37
N LEU A 269 -3.99 -7.57 4.24
CA LEU A 269 -3.49 -8.64 3.40
C LEU A 269 -4.16 -8.53 2.04
N THR A 270 -3.45 -8.91 0.97
CA THR A 270 -3.93 -8.68 -0.39
C THR A 270 -3.63 -9.85 -1.32
N THR A 271 -4.57 -10.17 -2.22
CA THR A 271 -4.34 -11.05 -3.37
C THR A 271 -5.19 -10.61 -4.56
N VAL A 272 -4.91 -11.14 -5.74
CA VAL A 272 -5.65 -10.88 -6.99
C VAL A 272 -6.02 -12.23 -7.61
N ASP A 273 -7.22 -12.35 -8.16
CA ASP A 273 -7.62 -13.55 -8.92
C ASP A 273 -7.28 -13.44 -10.41
N ALA A 274 -7.49 -14.52 -11.16
CA ALA A 274 -7.18 -14.56 -12.59
C ALA A 274 -8.07 -13.63 -13.45
N ASP A 275 -9.20 -13.15 -12.90
CA ASP A 275 -10.11 -12.21 -13.56
C ASP A 275 -9.75 -10.75 -13.21
N GLY A 276 -8.69 -10.52 -12.43
CA GLY A 276 -8.25 -9.18 -12.02
C GLY A 276 -9.04 -8.59 -10.86
N PHE A 277 -9.91 -9.34 -10.19
CA PHE A 277 -10.52 -8.87 -8.95
C PHE A 277 -9.50 -8.87 -7.81
N ILE A 278 -9.54 -7.81 -7.03
CA ILE A 278 -8.63 -7.56 -5.92
C ILE A 278 -9.34 -7.92 -4.63
N TYR A 279 -8.68 -8.69 -3.79
CA TYR A 279 -9.18 -9.09 -2.49
C TYR A 279 -8.31 -8.51 -1.39
N LEU A 280 -8.96 -7.90 -0.39
CA LEU A 280 -8.34 -7.42 0.83
C LEU A 280 -8.87 -8.25 2.00
N ALA A 281 -7.99 -8.62 2.93
CA ALA A 281 -8.39 -9.22 4.19
C ALA A 281 -7.57 -8.69 5.37
N GLY A 282 -8.02 -9.00 6.56
CA GLY A 282 -7.41 -8.60 7.83
C GLY A 282 -8.44 -8.65 8.93
N SER A 283 -8.19 -7.94 10.02
CA SER A 283 -9.10 -7.87 11.17
C SER A 283 -9.51 -6.43 11.44
N THR A 284 -10.71 -6.23 11.96
CA THR A 284 -11.23 -4.89 12.26
C THR A 284 -12.15 -4.88 13.46
N VAL A 285 -12.21 -3.72 14.11
CA VAL A 285 -13.20 -3.40 15.16
C VAL A 285 -14.28 -2.44 14.65
N ALA A 286 -14.24 -2.08 13.35
CA ALA A 286 -15.15 -1.12 12.74
C ALA A 286 -16.55 -1.72 12.54
N THR A 287 -17.58 -1.00 12.99
CA THR A 287 -18.98 -1.46 12.98
C THR A 287 -19.83 -0.84 11.87
N ASN A 288 -19.28 0.12 11.12
CA ASN A 288 -20.00 0.90 10.09
C ASN A 288 -19.37 0.76 8.68
N LEU A 289 -18.75 -0.39 8.40
CA LEU A 289 -18.24 -0.73 7.06
C LEU A 289 -19.38 -0.90 6.03
N PRO A 290 -19.10 -0.81 4.72
CA PRO A 290 -20.07 -1.09 3.66
C PRO A 290 -20.82 -2.41 3.91
N ARG A 291 -22.13 -2.45 3.67
CA ARG A 291 -22.93 -3.65 3.92
C ARG A 291 -23.18 -4.40 2.62
N SER A 292 -22.83 -5.68 2.59
CA SER A 292 -23.22 -6.60 1.51
C SER A 292 -24.36 -7.52 1.96
N THR A 293 -25.20 -7.91 1.00
CA THR A 293 -26.29 -8.88 1.17
C THR A 293 -25.94 -10.17 0.45
N GLY A 294 -26.41 -11.31 0.94
CA GLY A 294 -26.12 -12.61 0.30
C GLY A 294 -24.67 -13.08 0.45
N VAL A 295 -23.99 -12.62 1.50
CA VAL A 295 -22.63 -13.04 1.87
C VAL A 295 -22.67 -13.89 3.14
N PHE A 296 -21.58 -14.59 3.44
CA PHE A 296 -21.46 -15.49 4.59
C PHE A 296 -21.83 -14.82 5.92
N GLN A 297 -21.13 -13.75 6.27
CA GLN A 297 -21.40 -12.95 7.46
C GLN A 297 -21.43 -11.47 7.07
N PRO A 298 -22.59 -10.80 7.15
CA PRO A 298 -22.74 -9.41 6.69
C PRO A 298 -22.34 -8.35 7.73
N ARG A 299 -22.03 -8.75 8.97
CA ARG A 299 -21.68 -7.86 10.09
C ARG A 299 -20.68 -8.52 11.03
N ILE A 300 -19.81 -7.71 11.62
CA ILE A 300 -19.02 -8.09 12.79
C ILE A 300 -19.93 -8.57 13.94
N LYS A 301 -19.50 -9.61 14.65
CA LYS A 301 -20.21 -10.20 15.80
C LYS A 301 -19.49 -9.98 17.12
N ALA A 302 -18.20 -9.62 17.10
CA ALA A 302 -17.40 -9.38 18.30
C ALA A 302 -16.76 -7.99 18.39
N LYS A 303 -15.74 -7.88 19.27
CA LYS A 303 -14.83 -6.74 19.35
C LYS A 303 -13.91 -6.66 18.12
N THR A 304 -13.41 -7.80 17.65
CA THR A 304 -12.53 -7.92 16.49
C THR A 304 -12.94 -9.14 15.68
N ASP A 305 -13.33 -8.94 14.42
CA ASP A 305 -13.55 -10.03 13.47
C ASP A 305 -12.62 -9.85 12.26
N GLY A 306 -12.33 -10.97 11.60
CA GLY A 306 -11.76 -10.98 10.26
C GLY A 306 -12.72 -10.34 9.25
N TYR A 307 -12.20 -9.62 8.28
CA TYR A 307 -12.95 -9.12 7.12
C TYR A 307 -12.31 -9.61 5.82
N ILE A 308 -13.14 -9.79 4.80
CA ILE A 308 -12.72 -10.09 3.42
C ILE A 308 -13.52 -9.18 2.50
N VAL A 309 -12.85 -8.48 1.59
CA VAL A 309 -13.45 -7.50 0.69
C VAL A 309 -13.00 -7.75 -0.72
N LYS A 310 -13.94 -7.72 -1.68
CA LYS A 310 -13.67 -7.83 -3.11
C LYS A 310 -13.89 -6.49 -3.82
N TRP A 311 -12.94 -6.12 -4.66
CA TRP A 311 -13.00 -4.99 -5.59
C TRP A 311 -12.77 -5.50 -7.02
N ASN A 312 -13.33 -4.83 -8.01
CA ASN A 312 -12.91 -5.08 -9.40
C ASN A 312 -11.64 -4.30 -9.75
N ASP A 313 -11.09 -4.63 -10.91
CA ASP A 313 -9.94 -3.99 -11.56
C ASP A 313 -10.10 -2.48 -11.77
N ALA A 314 -11.33 -1.96 -11.85
CA ALA A 314 -11.64 -0.55 -11.95
C ALA A 314 -11.74 0.19 -10.61
N GLY A 315 -11.42 -0.46 -9.49
CA GLY A 315 -11.47 0.16 -8.17
C GLY A 315 -12.88 0.40 -7.65
N LYS A 316 -13.85 -0.46 -8.02
CA LYS A 316 -15.22 -0.47 -7.49
C LYS A 316 -15.42 -1.61 -6.49
N PHE A 317 -15.99 -1.28 -5.34
CA PHE A 317 -16.39 -2.23 -4.30
C PHE A 317 -17.45 -3.19 -4.85
N ILE A 318 -17.25 -4.50 -4.66
CA ILE A 318 -18.17 -5.55 -5.10
C ILE A 318 -18.92 -6.11 -3.90
N TRP A 319 -18.21 -6.68 -2.94
CA TRP A 319 -18.80 -7.18 -1.70
C TRP A 319 -17.79 -7.20 -0.56
N GLN A 320 -18.30 -7.32 0.67
CA GLN A 320 -17.53 -7.70 1.84
C GLN A 320 -18.23 -8.78 2.64
N THR A 321 -17.45 -9.56 3.37
CA THR A 321 -17.94 -10.46 4.41
C THR A 321 -17.01 -10.43 5.62
N PHE A 322 -17.49 -10.97 6.73
CA PHE A 322 -16.71 -11.10 7.96
C PHE A 322 -16.50 -12.58 8.31
N VAL A 323 -15.55 -12.84 9.18
CA VAL A 323 -15.27 -14.15 9.75
C VAL A 323 -14.97 -13.94 11.23
N GLY A 324 -15.89 -14.37 12.10
CA GLY A 324 -15.73 -14.19 13.55
C GLY A 324 -16.96 -14.61 14.35
N GLY A 325 -16.75 -14.79 15.66
CA GLY A 325 -17.73 -15.14 16.69
C GLY A 325 -17.94 -13.98 17.67
N THR A 326 -17.83 -14.22 18.98
CA THR A 326 -17.93 -13.16 20.02
C THR A 326 -16.60 -12.80 20.69
N GLY A 327 -15.53 -13.54 20.42
CA GLY A 327 -14.15 -13.32 20.86
C GLY A 327 -13.34 -12.49 19.86
N SER A 328 -12.01 -12.55 19.90
CA SER A 328 -11.16 -11.89 18.89
C SER A 328 -10.76 -12.89 17.81
N ASP A 329 -11.10 -12.62 16.56
CA ASP A 329 -10.80 -13.51 15.44
C ASP A 329 -9.99 -12.76 14.38
N ASP A 330 -8.85 -13.33 14.01
CA ASP A 330 -7.87 -12.68 13.15
C ASP A 330 -7.66 -13.45 11.85
N ILE A 331 -7.67 -12.74 10.70
CA ILE A 331 -7.18 -13.27 9.43
C ILE A 331 -5.71 -12.86 9.28
N LEU A 332 -4.84 -13.86 9.09
CA LEU A 332 -3.38 -13.69 9.04
C LEU A 332 -2.79 -13.87 7.64
N ASP A 333 -3.48 -14.59 6.75
CA ASP A 333 -3.08 -14.68 5.35
C ASP A 333 -4.26 -14.94 4.39
N ILE A 334 -4.04 -14.65 3.10
CA ILE A 334 -5.02 -14.77 2.02
C ILE A 334 -4.38 -15.23 0.70
N THR A 335 -5.04 -16.14 -0.02
CA THR A 335 -4.68 -16.54 -1.39
C THR A 335 -5.93 -16.79 -2.24
N THR A 336 -5.77 -16.92 -3.55
CA THR A 336 -6.84 -17.31 -4.49
C THR A 336 -6.53 -18.66 -5.11
N ASP A 337 -7.56 -19.35 -5.60
CA ASP A 337 -7.41 -20.56 -6.42
C ASP A 337 -7.83 -20.34 -7.87
N ALA A 338 -7.54 -21.31 -8.75
CA ALA A 338 -7.87 -21.26 -10.17
C ALA A 338 -9.39 -21.25 -10.47
N LYS A 339 -10.23 -21.48 -9.46
CA LYS A 339 -11.70 -21.39 -9.55
C LYS A 339 -12.22 -20.07 -8.98
N LEU A 340 -11.33 -19.09 -8.79
CA LEU A 340 -11.61 -17.75 -8.27
C LEU A 340 -12.14 -17.75 -6.83
N ASN A 341 -11.99 -18.85 -6.08
CA ASN A 341 -12.29 -18.83 -4.65
C ASN A 341 -11.17 -18.13 -3.90
N VAL A 342 -11.55 -17.48 -2.80
CA VAL A 342 -10.63 -16.87 -1.84
C VAL A 342 -10.41 -17.84 -0.69
N TRP A 343 -9.16 -18.02 -0.30
CA TRP A 343 -8.75 -18.83 0.83
C TRP A 343 -8.11 -17.94 1.86
N VAL A 344 -8.54 -18.05 3.11
CA VAL A 344 -7.99 -17.32 4.25
C VAL A 344 -7.59 -18.29 5.35
N CYS A 345 -6.61 -17.89 6.15
CA CYS A 345 -6.27 -18.58 7.38
C CYS A 345 -6.03 -17.58 8.51
N GLY A 346 -6.02 -18.08 9.75
CA GLY A 346 -5.78 -17.24 10.90
C GLY A 346 -5.98 -17.94 12.23
N SER A 347 -6.36 -17.15 13.24
CA SER A 347 -6.58 -17.59 14.62
C SER A 347 -7.97 -17.15 15.11
N LEU A 348 -8.59 -17.99 15.93
CA LEU A 348 -9.91 -17.78 16.52
C LEU A 348 -9.81 -17.88 18.06
N ASP A 349 -10.27 -16.85 18.76
CA ASP A 349 -10.47 -16.85 20.22
C ASP A 349 -11.97 -17.01 20.59
N SER A 350 -12.82 -17.24 19.57
CA SER A 350 -14.27 -17.33 19.72
C SER A 350 -14.79 -18.75 19.96
N ASN A 351 -15.40 -18.99 21.13
CA ASN A 351 -16.07 -20.27 21.46
C ASN A 351 -17.39 -20.53 20.72
N ASN A 352 -17.94 -19.55 20.00
CA ASN A 352 -19.20 -19.64 19.25
C ASN A 352 -19.01 -19.32 17.77
N HIS A 353 -17.82 -19.61 17.25
CA HIS A 353 -17.47 -19.27 15.89
C HIS A 353 -18.40 -19.99 14.90
N PRO A 354 -18.91 -19.32 13.84
CA PRO A 354 -19.77 -19.96 12.84
C PRO A 354 -19.11 -21.17 12.19
N LEU A 355 -17.78 -21.18 12.07
CA LEU A 355 -17.06 -22.33 11.55
C LEU A 355 -17.10 -23.52 12.50
N VAL A 356 -17.11 -23.34 13.83
CA VAL A 356 -17.23 -24.44 14.81
C VAL A 356 -18.58 -25.17 14.67
N ALA A 357 -19.66 -24.45 14.35
CA ALA A 357 -20.96 -25.06 14.08
C ALA A 357 -21.05 -25.72 12.68
N LEU A 358 -20.19 -25.31 11.74
CA LEU A 358 -20.14 -25.82 10.36
C LEU A 358 -19.08 -26.93 10.18
N ASP A 359 -18.17 -27.10 11.14
CA ASP A 359 -17.02 -28.03 11.07
C ASP A 359 -17.40 -29.52 11.15
N LEU A 360 -18.69 -29.85 11.26
CA LEU A 360 -19.14 -31.24 11.36
C LEU A 360 -19.52 -31.87 10.00
N ASN A 361 -19.34 -31.16 8.89
CA ASN A 361 -19.63 -31.69 7.53
C ASN A 361 -18.39 -32.06 6.71
N GLY A 362 -17.25 -32.37 7.35
CA GLY A 362 -16.16 -33.10 6.72
C GLY A 362 -15.46 -32.39 5.54
N SER A 363 -15.44 -31.06 5.54
CA SER A 363 -14.84 -30.31 4.43
C SER A 363 -13.31 -30.23 4.52
N GLY A 364 -12.70 -30.22 5.70
CA GLY A 364 -11.24 -30.19 5.87
C GLY A 364 -10.61 -31.51 6.32
N PRO A 365 -9.27 -31.61 6.34
CA PRO A 365 -8.52 -32.87 6.53
C PRO A 365 -8.49 -33.39 7.96
N TYR A 366 -9.16 -32.71 8.89
CA TYR A 366 -9.07 -32.96 10.31
C TYR A 366 -10.43 -33.43 10.85
N GLY A 367 -10.40 -34.39 11.79
CA GLY A 367 -11.59 -34.93 12.43
C GLY A 367 -12.14 -34.08 13.57
N THR A 368 -13.04 -34.65 14.36
CA THR A 368 -13.64 -34.01 15.55
C THR A 368 -12.58 -33.35 16.43
N LEU A 369 -12.86 -32.12 16.88
CA LEU A 369 -12.06 -31.36 17.86
C LEU A 369 -11.57 -32.30 18.98
N GLU A 370 -10.32 -32.12 19.43
CA GLU A 370 -9.83 -32.84 20.61
C GLU A 370 -10.84 -32.59 21.75
N GLY A 371 -11.43 -33.65 22.31
CA GLY A 371 -12.50 -33.56 23.32
C GLY A 371 -12.04 -33.00 24.68
N ASP A 372 -10.85 -32.42 24.71
CA ASP A 372 -10.26 -31.73 25.84
C ASP A 372 -10.68 -30.26 25.83
N THR A 373 -10.68 -29.61 27.00
CA THR A 373 -11.03 -28.18 27.08
C THR A 373 -9.97 -27.36 26.34
N ILE A 374 -10.35 -26.75 25.21
CA ILE A 374 -9.51 -25.79 24.48
C ILE A 374 -9.09 -24.69 25.46
N ILE A 375 -7.79 -24.59 25.71
CA ILE A 375 -7.18 -23.52 26.50
C ILE A 375 -6.36 -22.61 25.58
N GLY A 376 -7.04 -21.73 24.84
CA GLY A 376 -6.38 -20.72 24.01
C GLY A 376 -7.04 -20.49 22.66
N GLU A 377 -6.29 -19.83 21.77
CA GLU A 377 -6.65 -19.60 20.37
C GLU A 377 -6.50 -20.89 19.55
N ALA A 378 -7.41 -21.10 18.59
CA ALA A 378 -7.33 -22.17 17.60
C ALA A 378 -7.07 -21.61 16.20
N GLY A 379 -6.33 -22.34 15.37
CA GLY A 379 -6.11 -21.98 13.99
C GLY A 379 -7.32 -22.29 13.10
N PHE A 380 -7.47 -21.60 11.98
CA PHE A 380 -8.48 -21.97 10.98
C PHE A 380 -7.99 -21.82 9.55
N VAL A 381 -8.67 -22.53 8.65
CA VAL A 381 -8.65 -22.29 7.21
C VAL A 381 -10.08 -22.19 6.71
N MET A 382 -10.35 -21.25 5.81
CA MET A 382 -11.66 -21.06 5.21
C MET A 382 -11.54 -20.71 3.73
N ARG A 383 -12.36 -21.37 2.91
CA ARG A 383 -12.65 -21.00 1.53
C ARG A 383 -13.93 -20.18 1.46
N VAL A 384 -13.87 -19.06 0.75
CA VAL A 384 -14.98 -18.18 0.40
C VAL A 384 -15.16 -18.21 -1.11
N THR A 385 -16.40 -18.38 -1.58
CA THR A 385 -16.72 -18.41 -3.02
C THR A 385 -16.54 -17.01 -3.65
N PRO A 386 -16.49 -16.92 -5.00
CA PRO A 386 -16.35 -15.62 -5.69
C PRO A 386 -17.45 -14.59 -5.35
N ASP A 387 -18.60 -15.06 -4.85
CA ASP A 387 -19.77 -14.26 -4.45
C ASP A 387 -19.78 -13.91 -2.95
N GLY A 388 -18.75 -14.29 -2.19
CA GLY A 388 -18.65 -13.99 -0.77
C GLY A 388 -19.43 -14.96 0.13
N LEU A 389 -19.79 -16.14 -0.36
CA LEU A 389 -20.44 -17.20 0.43
C LEU A 389 -19.40 -18.16 1.03
N TRP A 390 -19.75 -18.85 2.10
CA TRP A 390 -18.91 -19.91 2.65
C TRP A 390 -18.80 -21.10 1.68
N GLY A 391 -17.59 -21.64 1.55
CA GLY A 391 -17.28 -22.75 0.66
C GLY A 391 -16.86 -24.02 1.40
N ASP A 392 -15.71 -23.98 2.07
CA ASP A 392 -15.12 -25.06 2.87
C ASP A 392 -14.45 -24.42 4.09
N SER A 393 -14.31 -25.14 5.19
CA SER A 393 -13.50 -24.69 6.33
C SER A 393 -13.12 -25.84 7.25
N TRP A 394 -12.07 -25.63 8.03
CA TRP A 394 -11.71 -26.49 9.15
C TRP A 394 -10.88 -25.75 10.18
N ILE A 395 -10.87 -26.31 11.38
CA ILE A 395 -10.08 -25.84 12.51
C ILE A 395 -8.75 -26.63 12.59
N VAL A 396 -7.67 -25.91 12.87
CA VAL A 396 -6.32 -26.45 13.14
C VAL A 396 -6.03 -26.21 14.61
N ASP A 397 -6.09 -27.25 15.43
CA ASP A 397 -6.15 -27.11 16.88
C ASP A 397 -5.58 -28.34 17.61
N GLY A 398 -5.30 -28.17 18.89
CA GLY A 398 -4.75 -29.16 19.80
C GLY A 398 -5.05 -28.79 21.25
N ARG A 399 -4.31 -29.36 22.20
CA ARG A 399 -4.56 -29.16 23.64
C ARG A 399 -4.16 -27.77 24.17
N GLU A 400 -3.43 -26.99 23.40
CA GLU A 400 -2.91 -25.67 23.75
C GLU A 400 -3.10 -24.69 22.58
N GLN A 401 -2.52 -23.47 22.69
CA GLN A 401 -2.67 -22.42 21.70
C GLN A 401 -2.02 -22.77 20.35
N ASP A 402 -2.82 -22.71 19.29
CA ASP A 402 -2.44 -23.08 17.92
C ASP A 402 -2.97 -22.03 16.92
N GLY A 403 -2.24 -21.78 15.84
CA GLY A 403 -2.63 -20.76 14.87
C GLY A 403 -2.08 -21.00 13.47
N VAL A 404 -2.86 -20.64 12.44
CA VAL A 404 -2.43 -20.73 11.03
C VAL A 404 -2.08 -19.33 10.53
N SER A 405 -0.82 -19.11 10.19
CA SER A 405 -0.30 -17.76 9.86
C SER A 405 0.04 -17.57 8.38
N GLY A 406 0.13 -18.64 7.61
CA GLY A 406 0.40 -18.57 6.17
C GLY A 406 -0.37 -19.60 5.38
N ILE A 407 -0.84 -19.21 4.18
CA ILE A 407 -1.60 -20.05 3.26
C ILE A 407 -1.17 -19.81 1.82
N ALA A 408 -1.00 -20.88 1.04
CA ALA A 408 -0.70 -20.80 -0.39
C ALA A 408 -1.36 -21.92 -1.18
N PHE A 409 -1.71 -21.64 -2.44
CA PHE A 409 -2.44 -22.57 -3.29
C PHE A 409 -1.72 -22.77 -4.63
N ASN A 410 -1.73 -24.01 -5.13
CA ASN A 410 -1.29 -24.42 -6.47
C ASN A 410 -2.31 -25.44 -6.96
N ASN A 411 -2.90 -25.26 -8.15
CA ASN A 411 -3.75 -26.22 -8.89
C ASN A 411 -4.77 -27.02 -8.05
N ASP A 412 -4.33 -28.06 -7.34
CA ASP A 412 -5.10 -29.00 -6.51
C ASP A 412 -4.57 -29.16 -5.08
N ARG A 413 -3.55 -28.39 -4.70
CA ARG A 413 -2.82 -28.47 -3.44
C ARG A 413 -2.87 -27.14 -2.68
N LEU A 414 -3.05 -27.27 -1.38
CA LEU A 414 -2.97 -26.18 -0.43
C LEU A 414 -1.74 -26.41 0.45
N ALA A 415 -0.98 -25.37 0.74
CA ALA A 415 0.05 -25.38 1.76
C ALA A 415 -0.34 -24.42 2.87
N ILE A 416 -0.13 -24.83 4.12
CA ILE A 416 -0.32 -23.99 5.29
C ILE A 416 0.91 -24.04 6.19
N THR A 417 1.16 -22.96 6.90
CA THR A 417 2.12 -22.92 8.00
C THR A 417 1.54 -22.14 9.17
N GLY A 418 2.12 -22.35 10.35
CA GLY A 418 1.64 -21.74 11.55
C GLY A 418 2.55 -21.99 12.73
N TYR A 419 1.97 -21.89 13.91
CA TYR A 419 2.64 -22.18 15.16
C TYR A 419 1.74 -23.04 16.04
N THR A 420 2.35 -23.86 16.90
CA THR A 420 1.64 -24.70 17.84
C THR A 420 2.35 -24.78 19.19
N ARG A 421 1.61 -24.67 20.30
CA ARG A 421 2.12 -25.07 21.63
C ARG A 421 1.78 -26.50 21.94
N SER A 422 0.77 -27.03 21.28
CA SER A 422 0.34 -28.42 21.41
C SER A 422 1.46 -29.39 21.00
N PRO A 423 1.60 -30.57 21.64
CA PRO A 423 2.53 -31.62 21.19
C PRO A 423 2.22 -32.17 19.80
N ARG A 424 0.98 -31.95 19.34
CA ARG A 424 0.42 -32.33 18.05
C ARG A 424 -0.77 -31.43 17.74
N VAL A 425 -1.07 -31.22 16.45
CA VAL A 425 -2.30 -30.54 16.00
C VAL A 425 -3.18 -31.56 15.30
N ASN A 426 -4.45 -31.61 15.69
CA ASN A 426 -5.47 -32.53 15.19
C ASN A 426 -4.98 -33.99 15.15
N GLU A 427 -4.34 -34.42 16.25
CA GLU A 427 -3.73 -35.75 16.44
C GLU A 427 -2.53 -36.10 15.54
N ILE A 428 -2.06 -35.18 14.68
CA ILE A 428 -0.92 -35.44 13.78
C ILE A 428 0.40 -35.09 14.46
N THR A 429 1.28 -36.09 14.61
CA THR A 429 2.57 -35.94 15.31
C THR A 429 3.69 -35.36 14.46
N GLY A 430 3.50 -35.22 13.15
CA GLY A 430 4.49 -34.69 12.22
C GLY A 430 5.31 -35.77 11.49
N ASN A 431 5.53 -35.58 10.19
CA ASN A 431 6.38 -36.37 9.30
C ASN A 431 6.90 -35.46 8.16
N PRO A 432 8.24 -35.38 7.92
CA PRO A 432 9.29 -36.24 8.48
C PRO A 432 9.75 -35.85 9.87
N PHE A 433 9.46 -34.64 10.34
CA PHE A 433 9.90 -34.18 11.66
C PHE A 433 8.74 -34.15 12.65
N PRO A 434 8.85 -34.85 13.78
CA PRO A 434 7.94 -34.66 14.90
C PRO A 434 8.26 -33.35 15.64
N LYS A 435 7.36 -32.91 16.51
CA LYS A 435 7.59 -31.77 17.39
C LYS A 435 8.84 -32.02 18.26
N ASN A 436 9.66 -31.00 18.52
CA ASN A 436 10.82 -31.14 19.38
C ASN A 436 10.37 -31.58 20.79
N PRO A 437 10.86 -32.71 21.33
CA PRO A 437 10.50 -33.15 22.66
C PRO A 437 10.79 -32.14 23.78
N ALA A 438 11.80 -31.27 23.59
CA ALA A 438 12.10 -30.17 24.51
C ALA A 438 10.94 -29.16 24.60
N ASN A 439 10.18 -29.00 23.51
CA ASN A 439 9.09 -28.03 23.38
C ASN A 439 7.74 -28.59 23.84
N ASN A 440 7.72 -29.81 24.41
CA ASN A 440 6.53 -30.39 25.04
C ASN A 440 6.15 -29.69 26.37
N THR A 441 6.91 -28.67 26.79
CA THR A 441 6.63 -27.83 27.98
C THR A 441 6.10 -26.43 27.61
N ARG A 442 5.23 -26.34 26.60
CA ARG A 442 4.48 -25.13 26.21
C ARG A 442 5.24 -24.06 25.40
N GLN A 443 6.27 -24.44 24.65
CA GLN A 443 6.93 -23.60 23.65
C GLN A 443 6.26 -23.75 22.28
N TYR A 444 6.34 -22.71 21.46
CA TYR A 444 5.81 -22.72 20.10
C TYR A 444 6.76 -23.46 19.15
N ASP A 445 6.22 -24.35 18.32
CA ASP A 445 6.91 -24.86 17.14
C ASP A 445 6.20 -24.46 15.87
N MET A 446 6.96 -24.22 14.80
CA MET A 446 6.38 -24.07 13.48
C MET A 446 5.83 -25.42 13.02
N PHE A 447 4.63 -25.43 12.46
CA PHE A 447 4.17 -26.53 11.62
C PHE A 447 4.10 -26.09 10.17
N VAL A 448 4.27 -27.06 9.26
CA VAL A 448 4.10 -26.91 7.83
C VAL A 448 3.28 -28.09 7.34
N SER A 449 2.21 -27.84 6.61
CA SER A 449 1.38 -28.90 6.03
C SER A 449 1.14 -28.64 4.56
N ARG A 450 1.09 -29.75 3.81
CA ARG A 450 0.55 -29.80 2.45
C ARG A 450 -0.71 -30.64 2.45
N LEU A 451 -1.75 -30.10 1.86
CA LEU A 451 -3.04 -30.72 1.70
C LEU A 451 -3.37 -30.94 0.22
N VAL A 452 -4.17 -31.95 -0.04
CA VAL A 452 -4.67 -32.30 -1.38
C VAL A 452 -6.18 -32.49 -1.35
N LEU A 453 -6.85 -32.03 -2.40
CA LEU A 453 -8.27 -32.24 -2.59
C LEU A 453 -8.53 -33.71 -2.98
N ARG A 454 -9.37 -34.42 -2.22
CA ARG A 454 -9.82 -35.79 -2.51
C ARG A 454 -11.34 -35.90 -2.50
N PRO A 455 -12.02 -35.53 -3.61
CA PRO A 455 -13.47 -35.62 -3.72
C PRO A 455 -13.91 -37.10 -3.67
N GLY A 456 -14.35 -37.57 -2.51
CA GLY A 456 -14.74 -38.97 -2.28
C GLY A 456 -14.10 -39.65 -1.06
N GLY A 457 -13.15 -38.99 -0.40
CA GLY A 457 -12.67 -39.43 0.91
C GLY A 457 -13.64 -39.11 2.05
N GLN A 458 -13.35 -39.61 3.25
CA GLN A 458 -14.05 -39.23 4.49
C GLN A 458 -14.07 -37.70 4.68
N TYR A 459 -13.01 -37.04 4.22
CA TYR A 459 -12.86 -35.59 4.17
C TYR A 459 -12.55 -35.14 2.74
N ARG A 460 -13.11 -33.99 2.35
CA ARG A 460 -12.91 -33.38 1.01
C ARG A 460 -11.46 -32.95 0.79
N TRP A 461 -10.83 -32.37 1.81
CA TRP A 461 -9.39 -32.11 1.86
C TRP A 461 -8.71 -33.17 2.72
N GLN A 462 -7.46 -33.53 2.42
CA GLN A 462 -6.66 -34.47 3.22
C GLN A 462 -5.24 -33.96 3.35
N ASN A 463 -4.60 -34.21 4.49
CA ASN A 463 -3.16 -33.99 4.62
C ASN A 463 -2.44 -34.97 3.70
N ASP A 464 -1.57 -34.45 2.85
CA ASP A 464 -0.57 -35.23 2.15
C ASP A 464 0.62 -35.49 3.10
N TRP A 465 1.00 -34.45 3.84
CA TRP A 465 1.88 -34.53 5.01
C TRP A 465 1.73 -33.27 5.88
N LEU A 466 2.11 -33.38 7.15
CA LEU A 466 2.31 -32.27 8.07
C LEU A 466 3.61 -32.55 8.82
N SER A 467 4.45 -31.55 9.01
CA SER A 467 5.72 -31.64 9.74
C SER A 467 5.84 -30.48 10.71
N TYR A 468 6.51 -30.71 11.83
CA TYR A 468 7.01 -29.64 12.70
C TYR A 468 8.41 -29.23 12.26
N TYR A 469 8.84 -28.01 12.56
CA TYR A 469 10.19 -27.58 12.26
C TYR A 469 10.61 -26.45 13.21
N GLY A 470 11.69 -26.66 13.95
CA GLY A 470 12.11 -25.75 15.01
C GLY A 470 13.24 -26.32 15.83
N GLY A 471 13.75 -25.53 16.76
CA GLY A 471 14.76 -25.87 17.76
C GLY A 471 14.12 -26.05 19.13
N SER A 472 14.84 -25.74 20.20
CA SER A 472 14.44 -25.92 21.61
C SER A 472 13.74 -24.72 22.25
N LEU A 473 13.52 -23.65 21.47
CA LEU A 473 12.84 -22.43 21.90
C LEU A 473 11.66 -22.14 20.96
N ASP A 474 11.06 -20.95 21.07
CA ASP A 474 9.91 -20.60 20.24
C ASP A 474 10.29 -20.49 18.75
N ASP A 475 9.57 -21.23 17.91
CA ASP A 475 9.65 -21.23 16.46
C ASP A 475 8.27 -20.94 15.87
N ARG A 476 8.19 -19.99 14.94
CA ARG A 476 6.91 -19.59 14.35
C ARG A 476 6.95 -19.50 12.84
N GLY A 477 6.06 -20.24 12.19
CA GLY A 477 5.72 -20.01 10.80
C GLY A 477 5.03 -18.67 10.61
N ARG A 478 5.28 -18.02 9.48
CA ARG A 478 4.68 -16.72 9.11
C ARG A 478 4.15 -16.69 7.69
N ARG A 479 4.83 -17.32 6.75
CA ARG A 479 4.46 -17.33 5.34
C ARG A 479 4.80 -18.67 4.73
N VAL A 480 4.02 -19.08 3.75
CA VAL A 480 4.28 -20.30 2.97
C VAL A 480 4.08 -19.99 1.51
N VAL A 481 4.86 -20.65 0.66
CA VAL A 481 4.66 -20.66 -0.79
C VAL A 481 4.72 -22.09 -1.29
N ILE A 482 3.95 -22.38 -2.34
CA ILE A 482 3.95 -23.68 -3.01
C ILE A 482 4.28 -23.47 -4.49
N ASP A 483 5.32 -24.13 -4.99
CA ASP A 483 5.71 -24.04 -6.40
C ASP A 483 4.86 -24.97 -7.28
N ALA A 484 4.96 -24.85 -8.60
CA ALA A 484 4.19 -25.66 -9.56
C ALA A 484 4.44 -27.17 -9.44
N ALA A 485 5.62 -27.59 -8.96
CA ALA A 485 5.93 -29.00 -8.67
C ALA A 485 5.35 -29.48 -7.32
N GLY A 486 4.71 -28.58 -6.57
CA GLY A 486 4.10 -28.83 -5.28
C GLY A 486 5.07 -28.79 -4.11
N ASN A 487 6.31 -28.33 -4.31
CA ASN A 487 7.26 -28.16 -3.22
C ASN A 487 6.83 -26.97 -2.36
N VAL A 488 6.94 -27.12 -1.05
CA VAL A 488 6.46 -26.14 -0.08
C VAL A 488 7.67 -25.46 0.57
N THR A 489 7.72 -24.14 0.52
CA THR A 489 8.71 -23.34 1.26
C THR A 489 7.99 -22.55 2.34
N ALA A 490 8.35 -22.78 3.60
CA ALA A 490 7.82 -22.06 4.75
C ALA A 490 8.90 -21.12 5.31
N MET A 491 8.44 -19.96 5.77
CA MET A 491 9.27 -18.89 6.31
C MET A 491 8.71 -18.45 7.65
N GLY A 492 9.59 -18.10 8.57
CA GLY A 492 9.27 -17.82 9.94
C GLY A 492 10.39 -17.14 10.69
N TYR A 493 10.35 -17.23 12.01
CA TYR A 493 11.49 -16.91 12.85
C TYR A 493 11.67 -17.95 13.94
N THR A 494 12.89 -18.01 14.45
CA THR A 494 13.30 -18.85 15.58
C THR A 494 13.94 -17.99 16.65
N TYR A 495 13.78 -18.38 17.91
CA TYR A 495 14.61 -17.93 19.02
C TYR A 495 15.70 -18.94 19.40
N ALA A 496 15.73 -20.08 18.72
CA ALA A 496 16.56 -21.23 19.05
C ALA A 496 17.87 -21.24 18.24
N ASP A 497 18.96 -21.67 18.89
CA ASP A 497 20.27 -21.84 18.25
C ASP A 497 20.53 -23.27 17.75
N ASP A 498 19.56 -24.17 17.94
CA ASP A 498 19.60 -25.59 17.60
C ASP A 498 18.56 -26.02 16.55
N VAL A 499 18.07 -25.06 15.75
CA VAL A 499 17.23 -25.37 14.58
C VAL A 499 18.02 -26.26 13.61
N PRO A 500 17.44 -27.35 13.05
CA PRO A 500 18.10 -28.13 12.02
C PRO A 500 18.44 -27.27 10.79
N THR A 501 19.70 -27.28 10.34
CA THR A 501 20.13 -26.60 9.10
C THR A 501 20.89 -27.56 8.19
N THR A 502 20.83 -27.33 6.88
CA THR A 502 21.52 -28.17 5.87
C THR A 502 22.81 -27.55 5.34
N ASP A 503 22.99 -26.24 5.52
CA ASP A 503 24.12 -25.46 5.03
C ASP A 503 25.13 -25.08 6.14
N GLY A 504 24.85 -25.46 7.39
CA GLY A 504 25.67 -25.10 8.55
C GLY A 504 25.51 -23.63 8.98
N SER A 505 24.42 -22.97 8.56
CA SER A 505 24.06 -21.65 9.10
C SER A 505 23.90 -21.70 10.63
N VAL A 506 24.30 -20.61 11.28
CA VAL A 506 24.33 -20.46 12.74
C VAL A 506 23.46 -19.28 13.16
N PHE A 507 22.80 -19.42 14.29
CA PHE A 507 22.01 -18.37 14.94
C PHE A 507 22.92 -17.22 15.43
N ARG A 508 22.52 -15.97 15.18
CA ARG A 508 23.36 -14.77 15.45
C ARG A 508 22.64 -13.67 16.23
N GLY A 509 21.31 -13.71 16.33
CA GLY A 509 20.49 -12.65 16.91
C GLY A 509 19.86 -12.98 18.26
N VAL A 510 18.85 -12.18 18.63
CA VAL A 510 17.86 -12.55 19.65
C VAL A 510 16.74 -13.39 19.02
N SER A 511 16.45 -13.14 17.75
CA SER A 511 15.68 -14.02 16.87
C SER A 511 16.22 -13.90 15.46
N ASP A 512 16.19 -15.00 14.73
CA ASP A 512 16.64 -15.06 13.34
C ASP A 512 15.51 -15.54 12.44
N VAL A 513 15.56 -15.14 11.17
CA VAL A 513 14.63 -15.62 10.16
C VAL A 513 14.95 -17.08 9.85
N MET A 514 13.91 -17.91 9.88
CA MET A 514 14.00 -19.33 9.52
C MET A 514 13.33 -19.55 8.16
N ILE A 515 13.98 -20.31 7.28
CA ILE A 515 13.43 -20.70 5.97
C ILE A 515 13.67 -22.19 5.79
N VAL A 516 12.62 -22.94 5.46
CA VAL A 516 12.68 -24.39 5.21
C VAL A 516 11.90 -24.74 3.95
N ARG A 517 12.42 -25.68 3.16
CA ARG A 517 11.79 -26.18 1.94
C ARG A 517 11.60 -27.69 1.98
N PHE A 518 10.39 -28.13 1.71
CA PHE A 518 10.00 -29.54 1.58
C PHE A 518 9.68 -29.86 0.13
N THR A 519 10.29 -30.90 -0.42
CA THR A 519 10.05 -31.36 -1.78
C THR A 519 8.83 -32.27 -1.89
N THR A 520 8.14 -32.27 -3.03
CA THR A 520 7.17 -33.31 -3.37
C THR A 520 7.88 -34.65 -3.58
N PRO A 521 7.51 -35.72 -2.84
CA PRO A 521 8.02 -37.05 -3.14
C PRO A 521 7.61 -37.48 -4.55
N THR A 522 8.54 -38.05 -5.31
CA THR A 522 8.31 -38.49 -6.70
C THR A 522 7.47 -39.77 -6.81
N ALA A 523 7.16 -40.44 -5.69
CA ALA A 523 6.19 -41.54 -5.63
C ALA A 523 5.51 -41.60 -4.25
N TYR A 524 4.18 -41.72 -4.23
CA TYR A 524 3.42 -42.07 -3.03
C TYR A 524 3.79 -43.50 -2.63
N ASN A 525 4.56 -43.68 -1.55
CA ASN A 525 4.88 -44.99 -1.01
C ASN A 525 4.10 -45.21 0.30
N PRO A 526 2.97 -45.93 0.28
CA PRO A 526 2.14 -46.14 1.47
C PRO A 526 2.82 -47.02 2.54
N GLN A 527 4.00 -47.60 2.25
CA GLN A 527 4.78 -48.43 3.19
C GLN A 527 6.03 -47.74 3.75
N ARG A 528 6.34 -46.51 3.32
CA ARG A 528 7.36 -45.70 4.00
C ARG A 528 6.64 -44.67 4.86
N SER A 529 6.43 -45.01 6.12
CA SER A 529 6.57 -43.99 7.17
C SER A 529 8.00 -43.46 7.03
N TRP A 530 8.15 -42.22 6.54
CA TRP A 530 9.41 -41.49 6.69
C TRP A 530 9.65 -41.18 8.16
#